data_AF-A0A1M6ZAC3-F1
#
_entry.id   AF-A0A1M6ZAC3-F1
#
_cell.length_a   1.000
_cell.length_b   1.000
_cell.length_c   1.000
_cell.angle_alpha   90.00
_cell.angle_beta   90.00
_cell.angle_gamma   90.00
#
_symmetry.space_group_name_H-M   'P 1'
#
loop_
_entity.id
_entity.type
_entity.pdbx_description
1 polymer ?
#
loop_
_entity_poly.entity_id
_entity_poly.type
_entity_poly.pdbx_seq_one_letter_code
_entity_poly.pdbx_strand_id
1 'polypeptide(L)'
;MKNFIKYDYYIQVFFLILGPLALIMGDLTGLLLCYFTVGIPQLISFLIRLFLTIKKTPFYIVYGILIIPVWISVLLIAIFKISNDITEIPSIIVMMAFFYSPLLAIFYVYEYHDLYKSLK
;
A
#
# COMPACT_ATOMS: atom_id res chain seq x y z
N MET A 1 -2.23 -19.77 9.50
CA MET A 1 -2.95 -18.49 9.27
C MET A 1 -2.75 -17.48 10.39
N LYS A 2 -3.06 -17.80 11.67
CA LYS A 2 -2.92 -16.89 12.82
C LYS A 2 -1.51 -16.28 12.96
N ASN A 3 -0.46 -17.08 12.79
CA ASN A 3 0.93 -16.60 12.87
C ASN A 3 1.28 -15.63 11.73
N PHE A 4 0.85 -15.91 10.50
CA PHE A 4 1.07 -15.00 9.36
C PHE A 4 0.43 -13.64 9.63
N ILE A 5 -0.86 -13.61 10.00
CA ILE A 5 -1.58 -12.35 10.26
C ILE A 5 -0.93 -11.56 11.39
N LYS A 6 -0.46 -12.25 12.44
CA LYS A 6 0.28 -11.63 13.54
C LYS A 6 1.56 -10.96 13.04
N TYR A 7 2.42 -11.71 12.33
CA TYR A 7 3.69 -11.18 11.85
C TYR A 7 3.49 -10.06 10.83
N ASP A 8 2.57 -10.26 9.90
CA ASP A 8 2.24 -9.28 8.87
C ASP A 8 1.73 -7.98 9.50
N TYR A 9 0.84 -8.03 10.50
CA TYR A 9 0.43 -6.83 11.26
C TYR A 9 1.62 -6.05 11.83
N TYR A 10 2.57 -6.71 12.50
CA TYR A 10 3.74 -6.02 13.07
C TYR A 10 4.66 -5.46 11.98
N ILE A 11 4.83 -6.18 10.86
CA ILE A 11 5.57 -5.69 9.70
C ILE A 11 4.92 -4.43 9.14
N GLN A 12 3.60 -4.42 8.97
CA GLN A 12 2.89 -3.24 8.46
C GLN A 12 3.00 -2.04 9.41
N VAL A 13 2.87 -2.26 10.73
CA VAL A 13 3.08 -1.20 11.74
C VAL A 13 4.51 -0.65 11.67
N PHE A 14 5.50 -1.53 11.56
CA PHE A 14 6.91 -1.15 11.47
C PHE A 14 7.17 -0.24 10.25
N PHE A 15 6.69 -0.62 9.07
CA PHE A 15 6.85 0.19 7.86
C PHE A 15 6.03 1.48 7.90
N LEU A 16 4.86 1.48 8.53
CA LEU A 16 4.05 2.69 8.73
C LEU A 16 4.78 3.73 9.61
N ILE A 17 5.55 3.28 10.60
CA ILE A 17 6.38 4.16 11.45
C ILE A 17 7.67 4.57 10.73
N LEU A 18 8.32 3.65 10.01
CA LEU A 18 9.56 3.94 9.32
C LEU A 18 9.39 4.88 8.11
N GLY A 19 8.32 4.72 7.34
CA GLY A 19 8.10 5.48 6.11
C GLY A 19 8.25 7.00 6.29
N PRO A 20 7.56 7.61 7.27
CA PRO A 20 7.67 9.05 7.54
C PRO A 20 9.08 9.53 7.89
N LEU A 21 9.99 8.67 8.38
CA LEU A 21 11.38 9.06 8.64
C LEU A 21 12.11 9.46 7.36
N ALA A 22 11.68 8.96 6.20
CA ALA A 22 12.23 9.37 4.90
C ALA A 22 11.96 10.86 4.59
N LEU A 23 10.96 11.48 5.22
CA LEU A 23 10.65 12.90 5.04
C LEU A 23 11.74 13.83 5.61
N ILE A 24 12.66 13.32 6.44
CA ILE A 24 13.81 14.08 6.97
C ILE A 24 14.72 14.56 5.83
N MET A 25 14.71 13.90 4.67
CA MET A 25 15.46 14.33 3.48
C MET A 25 14.98 15.67 2.91
N GLY A 26 13.75 16.10 3.24
CA GLY A 26 13.22 17.45 2.98
C GLY A 26 12.85 17.75 1.52
N ASP A 27 13.08 16.81 0.60
CA ASP A 27 12.84 16.96 -0.82
C ASP A 27 11.75 16.00 -1.34
N LEU A 28 11.43 16.11 -2.63
CA LEU A 28 10.48 15.22 -3.30
C LEU A 28 10.94 13.75 -3.22
N THR A 29 12.26 13.52 -3.20
CA THR A 29 12.85 12.18 -3.04
C THR A 29 12.44 11.54 -1.72
N GLY A 30 12.52 12.27 -0.60
CA GLY A 30 12.09 11.78 0.70
C GLY A 30 10.60 11.40 0.76
N LEU A 31 9.75 12.20 0.11
CA LEU A 31 8.31 11.95 0.00
C LEU A 31 7.99 10.72 -0.86
N LEU A 32 8.69 10.55 -1.99
CA LEU A 32 8.60 9.37 -2.82
C LEU A 32 9.07 8.12 -2.06
N LEU A 33 10.19 8.24 -1.34
CA LEU A 33 10.78 7.15 -0.57
C LEU A 33 9.86 6.73 0.59
N CYS A 34 9.21 7.68 1.27
CA CYS A 34 8.15 7.40 2.24
C CYS A 34 7.02 6.58 1.60
N TYR A 35 6.53 7.01 0.44
CA TYR A 35 5.43 6.35 -0.27
C TYR A 35 5.76 4.88 -0.60
N PHE A 36 6.93 4.62 -1.17
CA PHE A 36 7.37 3.26 -1.50
C PHE A 36 7.66 2.40 -0.27
N THR A 37 8.26 2.99 0.77
CA THR A 37 8.61 2.27 2.02
C THR A 37 7.38 1.73 2.73
N VAL A 38 6.28 2.47 2.74
CA VAL A 38 5.00 2.00 3.31
C VAL A 38 4.25 1.11 2.32
N GLY A 39 4.19 1.55 1.06
CA GLY A 39 3.28 0.98 0.07
C GLY A 39 3.71 -0.40 -0.46
N ILE A 40 5.01 -0.65 -0.69
CA ILE A 40 5.47 -1.96 -1.20
C ILE A 40 5.16 -3.08 -0.20
N PRO A 41 5.52 -2.98 1.10
CA PRO A 41 5.17 -4.00 2.09
C PRO A 41 3.67 -4.25 2.19
N GLN A 42 2.84 -3.20 2.08
CA GLN A 42 1.39 -3.33 2.10
C GLN A 42 0.85 -4.03 0.85
N LEU A 43 1.38 -3.72 -0.33
CA LEU A 43 1.02 -4.42 -1.56
C LEU A 43 1.36 -5.91 -1.45
N ILE A 44 2.56 -6.25 -1.00
CA ILE A 44 3.00 -7.65 -0.83
C ILE A 44 2.07 -8.38 0.13
N SER A 45 1.77 -7.78 1.28
CA SER A 45 0.81 -8.31 2.26
C SER A 45 -0.57 -8.57 1.64
N PHE A 46 -1.09 -7.59 0.90
CA PHE A 46 -2.37 -7.71 0.23
C PHE A 46 -2.36 -8.85 -0.79
N LEU A 47 -1.32 -8.95 -1.61
CA LEU A 47 -1.18 -10.02 -2.61
C LEU A 47 -1.10 -11.40 -1.95
N ILE A 48 -0.36 -11.56 -0.85
CA ILE A 48 -0.32 -12.83 -0.11
C ILE A 48 -1.71 -13.16 0.42
N ARG A 49 -2.43 -12.18 0.99
CA ARG A 49 -3.77 -12.38 1.56
C ARG A 49 -4.81 -12.77 0.51
N LEU A 50 -4.63 -12.45 -0.78
CA LEU A 50 -5.51 -12.92 -1.85
C LEU A 50 -5.60 -14.46 -1.91
N PHE A 51 -4.48 -15.13 -1.66
CA PHE A 51 -4.33 -16.59 -1.74
C PHE A 51 -4.64 -17.32 -0.42
N LEU A 52 -4.86 -16.59 0.67
CA LEU A 52 -5.23 -17.18 1.96
C LEU A 52 -6.73 -17.42 2.05
N THR A 53 -7.13 -18.50 2.72
CA THR A 53 -8.54 -18.84 3.02
C THR A 53 -9.10 -18.02 4.19
N ILE A 54 -8.84 -16.71 4.18
CA ILE A 54 -9.33 -15.76 5.18
C ILE A 54 -10.52 -15.01 4.59
N LYS A 55 -11.52 -14.71 5.42
CA LYS A 55 -12.65 -13.87 5.01
C LYS A 55 -12.16 -12.51 4.53
N LYS A 56 -12.52 -12.16 3.29
CA LYS A 56 -12.24 -10.86 2.69
C LYS A 56 -13.34 -9.90 3.13
N THR A 57 -12.98 -8.86 3.88
CA THR A 57 -13.92 -7.85 4.34
C THR A 57 -14.25 -6.87 3.21
N PRO A 58 -15.34 -6.09 3.30
CA PRO A 58 -15.59 -5.00 2.35
C PRO A 58 -14.42 -4.00 2.27
N PHE A 59 -13.79 -3.67 3.41
CA PHE A 59 -12.62 -2.79 3.47
C PHE A 59 -11.44 -3.36 2.69
N TYR A 60 -11.14 -4.66 2.85
CA TYR A 60 -10.09 -5.33 2.08
C TYR A 60 -10.34 -5.23 0.57
N ILE A 61 -11.60 -5.39 0.14
CA ILE A 61 -11.97 -5.31 -1.27
C ILE A 61 -11.79 -3.88 -1.79
N VAL A 62 -12.29 -2.88 -1.07
CA VAL A 62 -12.14 -1.45 -1.43
C VAL A 62 -10.66 -1.07 -1.49
N TYR A 63 -9.86 -1.50 -0.51
CA TYR A 63 -8.42 -1.30 -0.50
C TYR A 63 -7.78 -1.88 -1.77
N GLY A 64 -8.11 -3.12 -2.14
CA GLY A 64 -7.62 -3.77 -3.36
C GLY A 64 -7.98 -3.01 -4.64
N ILE A 65 -9.24 -2.58 -4.76
CA ILE A 65 -9.74 -1.82 -5.92
C ILE A 65 -8.98 -0.50 -6.09
N LEU A 66 -8.62 0.16 -4.99
CA LEU A 66 -7.91 1.44 -5.04
C LEU A 66 -6.40 1.26 -5.24
N ILE A 67 -5.77 0.27 -4.59
CA ILE A 67 -4.31 0.14 -4.58
C ILE A 67 -3.76 -0.56 -5.83
N ILE A 68 -4.47 -1.55 -6.40
CA ILE A 68 -3.99 -2.30 -7.56
C ILE A 68 -3.80 -1.37 -8.78
N PRO A 69 -4.77 -0.53 -9.18
CA PRO A 69 -4.59 0.39 -10.31
C PRO A 69 -3.41 1.33 -10.12
N VAL A 70 -3.14 1.73 -8.88
CA VAL A 70 -2.01 2.62 -8.56
C VAL A 70 -0.68 1.93 -8.81
N TRP A 71 -0.48 0.71 -8.32
CA TRP A 71 0.77 -0.01 -8.57
C TRP A 71 0.96 -0.41 -10.03
N ILE A 72 -0.12 -0.76 -10.73
CA ILE A 72 -0.08 -0.94 -12.19
C ILE A 72 0.36 0.35 -12.86
N SER A 73 -0.21 1.50 -12.46
CA SER A 73 0.15 2.81 -13.02
C SER A 73 1.61 3.15 -12.78
N VAL A 74 2.12 2.91 -11.57
CA VAL A 74 3.54 3.09 -11.23
C VAL A 74 4.43 2.23 -12.14
N LEU A 75 4.07 0.95 -12.34
CA LEU A 75 4.82 0.05 -13.23
C LEU A 75 4.80 0.51 -14.69
N LEU A 76 3.64 0.95 -15.19
CA LEU A 76 3.52 1.47 -16.55
C LEU A 76 4.40 2.71 -16.77
N ILE A 77 4.36 3.66 -15.84
CA ILE A 77 5.22 4.87 -15.88
C ILE A 77 6.71 4.47 -15.86
N ALA A 78 7.08 3.50 -15.02
CA ALA A 78 8.47 3.04 -14.92
C ALA A 78 8.97 2.34 -16.20
N ILE A 79 8.12 1.52 -16.84
CA ILE A 79 8.49 0.74 -18.04
C ILE A 79 8.54 1.61 -19.29
N PHE A 80 7.48 2.38 -19.55
CA PHE A 80 7.34 3.14 -20.79
C PHE A 80 8.08 4.48 -20.76
N LYS A 81 8.60 4.87 -19.59
CA LYS A 81 9.09 6.22 -19.29
C LYS A 81 8.00 7.26 -19.58
N ILE A 82 8.23 8.53 -19.24
CA ILE A 82 7.26 9.62 -19.48
C ILE A 82 7.22 9.89 -21.00
N SER A 83 6.59 8.99 -21.75
CA SER A 83 6.05 9.28 -23.07
C SER A 83 4.65 9.84 -22.83
N ASN A 84 4.44 11.10 -23.23
CA ASN A 84 3.29 11.89 -22.79
C ASN A 84 1.96 11.20 -23.11
N ASP A 85 1.82 10.57 -24.28
CA ASP A 85 0.52 10.03 -24.72
C ASP A 85 0.06 8.77 -23.94
N ILE A 86 0.97 7.93 -23.45
CA ILE A 86 0.64 6.65 -22.82
C ILE A 86 0.58 6.77 -21.29
N THR A 87 1.29 7.74 -20.72
CA THR A 87 1.48 7.86 -19.27
C THR A 87 0.60 8.90 -18.59
N GLU A 88 -0.19 9.68 -19.33
CA GLU A 88 -1.10 10.71 -18.79
C GLU A 88 -2.09 10.15 -17.76
N ILE A 89 -2.90 9.15 -18.13
CA ILE A 89 -3.89 8.55 -17.22
C ILE A 89 -3.21 7.88 -16.02
N PRO A 90 -2.18 7.01 -16.20
CA PRO A 90 -1.41 6.48 -15.08
C PRO A 90 -0.87 7.54 -14.12
N SER A 91 -0.37 8.67 -14.65
CA SER A 91 0.18 9.75 -13.84
C SER A 91 -0.89 10.43 -13.00
N ILE A 92 -2.09 10.63 -13.55
CA ILE A 92 -3.25 11.17 -12.81
C ILE A 92 -3.66 10.21 -11.68
N ILE A 93 -3.69 8.90 -11.93
CA ILE A 93 -4.02 7.90 -10.92
C ILE A 93 -3.03 7.93 -9.76
N VAL A 94 -1.72 7.96 -10.06
CA VAL A 94 -0.66 8.03 -9.05
C VAL A 94 -0.72 9.34 -8.27
N MET A 95 -0.98 10.47 -8.94
CA MET A 95 -1.14 11.77 -8.31
C MET A 95 -2.31 11.78 -7.32
N MET A 96 -3.47 11.23 -7.70
CA MET A 96 -4.61 11.12 -6.80
C MET A 96 -4.33 10.18 -5.62
N ALA A 97 -3.60 9.08 -5.86
CA ALA A 97 -3.21 8.12 -4.83
C ALA A 97 -2.39 8.74 -3.71
N PHE A 98 -1.61 9.78 -4.01
CA PHE A 98 -0.84 10.49 -2.99
C PHE A 98 -1.70 11.02 -1.83
N PHE A 99 -2.96 11.40 -2.11
CA PHE A 99 -3.85 11.96 -1.11
C PHE A 99 -4.57 10.91 -0.27
N TYR A 100 -4.99 9.79 -0.88
CA TYR A 100 -5.79 8.78 -0.18
C TYR A 100 -4.97 7.59 0.33
N SER A 101 -3.79 7.31 -0.25
CA SER A 101 -2.99 6.15 0.14
C SER A 101 -2.51 6.17 1.60
N PRO A 102 -2.17 7.31 2.23
CA PRO A 102 -1.79 7.33 3.64
C PRO A 102 -2.95 6.90 4.55
N LEU A 103 -4.18 7.33 4.23
CA LEU A 103 -5.38 6.94 4.96
C LEU A 103 -5.68 5.45 4.76
N LEU A 104 -5.58 4.96 3.52
CA LEU A 104 -5.72 3.53 3.23
C LEU A 104 -4.68 2.69 3.97
N ALA A 105 -3.44 3.18 4.08
CA ALA A 105 -2.39 2.49 4.80
C ALA A 105 -2.72 2.32 6.29
N ILE A 106 -3.25 3.36 6.92
CA ILE A 106 -3.70 3.32 8.32
C ILE A 106 -4.88 2.34 8.47
N PHE A 107 -5.88 2.44 7.59
CA PHE A 107 -7.04 1.54 7.63
C PHE A 107 -6.67 0.08 7.41
N TYR A 108 -5.70 -0.19 6.53
CA TYR A 108 -5.21 -1.54 6.27
C TYR A 108 -4.58 -2.15 7.53
N VAL A 109 -3.75 -1.39 8.24
CA VAL A 109 -3.17 -1.81 9.53
C VAL A 109 -4.24 -2.03 10.59
N TYR A 110 -5.24 -1.15 10.66
CA TYR A 110 -6.35 -1.26 11.59
C TYR A 110 -7.18 -2.53 11.34
N GLU A 111 -7.51 -2.83 10.08
CA GLU A 111 -8.21 -4.07 9.72
C GLU A 111 -7.40 -5.31 10.13
N TYR A 112 -6.08 -5.28 9.95
CA TYR A 112 -5.19 -6.37 10.36
C TYR A 112 -5.16 -6.58 11.88
N HIS A 113 -5.20 -5.49 12.65
CA HIS A 113 -5.32 -5.55 14.10
C HIS A 113 -6.63 -6.23 14.53
N ASP A 114 -7.76 -5.85 13.94
CA ASP A 114 -9.06 -6.43 14.26
C ASP A 114 -9.15 -7.89 13.86
N LEU A 115 -8.61 -8.25 12.69
CA LEU A 115 -8.49 -9.62 12.24
C LEU A 115 -7.62 -10.44 13.20
N TYR A 116 -6.47 -9.92 13.62
CA TYR A 116 -5.60 -10.56 14.61
C TYR A 116 -6.33 -10.80 15.94
N LYS A 117 -7.09 -9.81 16.43
CA LYS A 117 -7.90 -9.94 17.65
C LYS A 117 -9.00 -10.99 17.50
N SER A 118 -9.70 -11.04 16.37
CA SER A 118 -10.78 -12.02 16.13
C SER A 118 -10.30 -13.47 16.09
N LEU A 119 -9.02 -13.68 15.78
CA LEU A 119 -8.39 -15.00 15.75
C LEU A 119 -7.84 -15.42 17.10
N LYS A 120 -7.86 -14.53 18.10
CA LYS A 120 -7.26 -14.74 19.40
C LYS A 120 -8.06 -15.74 20.21
#